data_AF-A0A0B1SUD3-F1
#
_entry.id   AF-A0A0B1SUD3-F1
#
_cell.length_a   1.000
_cell.length_b   1.000
_cell.length_c   1.000
_cell.angle_alpha   90.00
_cell.angle_beta   90.00
_cell.angle_gamma   90.00
#
_symmetry.space_group_name_H-M   'P 1'
#
loop_
_entity.id
_entity.type
_entity.pdbx_description
1 polymer ?
#
loop_
_entity_poly.entity_id
_entity_poly.type
_entity_poly.pdbx_seq_one_letter_code
_entity_poly.pdbx_strand_id
1 'polypeptide(L)'
;LTHLQALQVLVFFSSVVSLLYYYGIIQWILSKLARVMQLTLGTTAVESLNACACVFLGQSEAALLIRPYLEKQTASELHAIMTSGFSCIAGSLFAAYVSFGACPKYLLSSTIMSAPGSLACSKIMFPEVEETQIKTTTDLELPPW
;
A
#
# COMPACT_ATOMS: atom_id res chain seq x y z
N LEU A 1 -5.17 -28.08 -14.52
CA LEU A 1 -6.46 -27.45 -14.17
C LEU A 1 -6.31 -26.37 -13.09
N THR A 2 -5.51 -26.60 -12.05
CA THR A 2 -5.26 -25.63 -10.95
C THR A 2 -4.66 -24.28 -11.40
N HIS A 3 -3.79 -24.25 -12.41
CA HIS A 3 -3.16 -23.01 -12.90
C HIS A 3 -4.14 -22.01 -13.53
N LEU A 4 -5.20 -22.48 -14.20
CA LEU A 4 -6.17 -21.59 -14.86
C LEU A 4 -7.09 -20.92 -13.83
N GLN A 5 -7.42 -21.61 -12.75
CA GLN A 5 -8.28 -21.09 -11.68
C GLN A 5 -7.63 -19.91 -10.95
N ALA A 6 -6.33 -20.01 -10.65
CA ALA A 6 -5.59 -18.92 -10.00
C ALA A 6 -5.53 -17.66 -10.87
N LEU A 7 -5.28 -17.82 -12.18
CA LEU A 7 -5.24 -16.70 -13.12
C LEU A 7 -6.62 -16.03 -13.27
N GLN A 8 -7.70 -16.82 -13.32
CA GLN A 8 -9.05 -16.29 -13.43
C GLN A 8 -9.44 -15.48 -12.18
N VAL A 9 -9.08 -15.94 -10.99
CA VAL A 9 -9.30 -15.20 -9.74
C VAL A 9 -8.52 -13.88 -9.73
N LEU A 10 -7.28 -13.88 -10.24
CA LEU A 10 -6.46 -12.68 -10.36
C LEU A 10 -7.12 -11.64 -11.28
N VAL A 11 -7.58 -12.06 -12.47
CA VAL A 11 -8.25 -11.16 -13.44
C VAL A 11 -9.55 -10.61 -12.86
N PHE A 12 -10.35 -11.43 -12.17
CA PHE A 12 -11.56 -10.98 -11.51
C PHE A 12 -11.28 -9.96 -10.40
N PHE A 13 -10.27 -10.20 -9.56
CA PHE A 13 -9.93 -9.27 -8.49
C PHE A 13 -9.39 -7.95 -9.03
N SER A 14 -8.56 -8.00 -10.08
CA SER A 14 -8.02 -6.82 -10.75
C SER A 14 -9.13 -5.95 -11.37
N SER A 15 -10.15 -6.56 -12.00
CA SER A 15 -11.27 -5.79 -12.56
C SER A 15 -12.14 -5.14 -11.48
N VAL A 16 -12.40 -5.83 -10.36
CA VAL A 16 -13.12 -5.26 -9.21
C VAL A 16 -12.35 -4.08 -8.62
N VAL A 17 -11.05 -4.25 -8.38
CA VAL A 17 -10.19 -3.17 -7.86
C VAL A 17 -10.21 -1.96 -8.80
N SER A 18 -10.07 -2.17 -10.11
CA SER A 18 -10.13 -1.10 -11.11
C SER A 18 -11.48 -0.36 -11.08
N LEU A 19 -12.58 -1.09 -10.90
CA LEU A 19 -13.93 -0.53 -10.79
C LEU A 19 -14.08 0.30 -9.51
N LEU A 20 -13.61 -0.20 -8.36
CA LEU A 20 -13.62 0.55 -7.10
C LEU A 20 -12.71 1.80 -7.14
N TYR A 21 -11.63 1.73 -7.91
CA TYR A 21 -10.73 2.85 -8.14
C TYR A 21 -11.41 3.95 -8.96
N TYR A 22 -12.11 3.57 -10.04
CA TYR A 22 -12.90 4.51 -10.86
C TYR A 22 -14.00 5.22 -10.06
N TYR A 23 -14.62 4.52 -9.10
CA TYR A 23 -15.63 5.13 -8.22
C TYR A 23 -15.05 6.02 -7.11
N GLY A 24 -13.72 6.13 -6.96
CA GLY A 24 -13.10 6.97 -5.93
C GLY A 24 -13.10 6.36 -4.51
N ILE A 25 -13.58 5.12 -4.35
CA ILE A 25 -13.77 4.50 -3.03
C ILE A 25 -12.41 4.15 -2.41
N ILE A 26 -11.49 3.61 -3.21
CA ILE A 26 -10.16 3.23 -2.72
C ILE A 26 -9.39 4.46 -2.27
N GLN A 27 -9.43 5.55 -3.05
CA GLN A 27 -8.78 6.81 -2.72
C GLN A 27 -9.29 7.34 -1.37
N TRP A 28 -10.61 7.31 -1.16
CA TRP A 28 -11.21 7.73 0.11
C TRP A 28 -10.73 6.90 1.30
N ILE A 29 -10.70 5.56 1.16
CA ILE A 29 -10.22 4.64 2.21
C ILE A 29 -8.72 4.88 2.49
N LEU A 30 -7.90 4.97 1.44
CA LEU A 30 -6.46 5.16 1.55
C LEU A 30 -6.11 6.49 2.20
N SER A 31 -6.78 7.59 1.84
CA SER A 31 -6.54 8.89 2.49
C SER A 31 -6.86 8.86 3.99
N LYS A 32 -7.92 8.13 4.40
CA LYS A 32 -8.26 7.97 5.82
C LYS A 32 -7.21 7.13 6.55
N LEU A 33 -6.81 6.00 5.99
CA LEU A 33 -5.80 5.12 6.58
C LEU A 33 -4.42 5.79 6.65
N ALA A 34 -4.02 6.48 5.58
CA ALA A 34 -2.76 7.22 5.53
C ALA A 34 -2.70 8.31 6.60
N ARG A 35 -3.81 9.02 6.85
CA ARG A 35 -3.90 10.01 7.93
C ARG A 35 -3.78 9.37 9.31
N VAL A 36 -4.38 8.20 9.52
CA VAL A 36 -4.21 7.45 10.77
C VAL A 36 -2.74 7.07 10.95
N MET A 37 -2.09 6.54 9.92
CA MET A 37 -0.67 6.16 9.96
C MET A 37 0.24 7.36 10.24
N GLN A 38 0.02 8.50 9.58
CA GLN A 38 0.74 9.75 9.86
C GLN A 38 0.59 10.18 11.31
N LEU A 39 -0.62 10.07 11.87
CA LEU A 39 -0.88 10.47 13.26
C LEU A 39 -0.20 9.52 14.26
N THR A 40 -0.11 8.23 13.93
CA THR A 40 0.47 7.22 14.82
C THR A 40 1.99 7.15 14.76
N LEU A 41 2.58 7.29 13.56
CA LEU A 41 4.03 7.08 13.34
C LEU A 41 4.79 8.39 13.07
N GLY A 42 4.10 9.50 12.80
CA GLY A 42 4.75 10.77 12.43
C GLY A 42 5.46 10.73 11.07
N THR A 43 5.16 9.72 10.25
CA THR A 43 5.70 9.51 8.91
C THR A 43 5.13 10.51 7.91
N THR A 44 5.78 10.65 6.76
CA THR A 44 5.31 11.57 5.72
C THR A 44 4.10 11.07 4.98
N ALA A 45 3.47 11.98 4.24
CA ALA A 45 2.20 11.69 3.62
C ALA A 45 2.31 10.67 2.50
N VAL A 46 3.40 10.72 1.74
CA VAL A 46 3.67 9.86 0.58
C VAL A 46 4.01 8.43 1.04
N GLU A 47 4.91 8.24 2.01
CA GLU A 47 5.29 6.91 2.50
C GLU A 47 4.12 6.21 3.21
N SER A 48 3.33 6.97 3.98
CA SER A 48 2.15 6.44 4.68
C SER A 48 1.05 6.03 3.69
N LEU A 49 0.84 6.85 2.64
CA LEU A 49 -0.08 6.53 1.56
C LEU A 49 0.37 5.27 0.81
N ASN A 50 1.65 5.17 0.47
CA ASN A 50 2.20 4.01 -0.22
C ASN A 50 2.04 2.74 0.62
N ALA A 51 2.38 2.78 1.90
CA ALA A 51 2.25 1.62 2.79
C ALA A 51 0.78 1.15 2.89
N CYS A 52 -0.18 2.08 2.96
CA CYS A 52 -1.60 1.74 2.93
C CYS A 52 -2.03 1.21 1.55
N ALA A 53 -1.56 1.81 0.46
CA ALA A 53 -1.88 1.39 -0.89
C ALA A 53 -1.36 -0.04 -1.17
N CYS A 54 -0.15 -0.37 -0.71
CA CYS A 54 0.45 -1.70 -0.87
C CYS A 54 -0.40 -2.82 -0.25
N VAL A 55 -1.10 -2.55 0.86
CA VAL A 55 -1.99 -3.52 1.53
C VAL A 55 -3.19 -3.91 0.67
N PHE A 56 -3.74 -2.98 -0.10
CA PHE A 56 -4.96 -3.22 -0.88
C PHE A 56 -4.69 -3.50 -2.36
N LEU A 57 -3.81 -2.69 -2.97
CA LEU A 57 -3.54 -2.67 -4.40
C LEU A 57 -2.30 -3.49 -4.78
N GLY A 58 -1.36 -3.66 -3.85
CA GLY A 58 -0.07 -4.30 -4.09
C GLY A 58 1.03 -3.33 -4.53
N GLN A 59 2.28 -3.81 -4.57
CA GLN A 59 3.48 -3.00 -4.81
C GLN A 59 3.49 -2.22 -6.13
N SER A 60 2.99 -2.81 -7.21
CA SER A 60 3.04 -2.20 -8.56
C SER A 60 2.08 -1.03 -8.70
N GLU A 61 0.86 -1.19 -8.19
CA GLU A 61 -0.19 -0.17 -8.23
C GLU A 61 0.07 0.95 -7.21
N ALA A 62 0.57 0.59 -6.03
CA ALA A 62 0.96 1.56 -5.01
C ALA A 62 2.08 2.49 -5.50
N ALA A 63 3.11 1.95 -6.18
CA ALA A 63 4.17 2.74 -6.78
C ALA A 63 3.64 3.70 -7.87
N LEU A 64 2.61 3.29 -8.61
CA LEU A 64 1.97 4.12 -9.63
C LEU A 64 1.27 5.35 -9.02
N LEU A 65 0.60 5.16 -7.88
CA LEU A 65 -0.08 6.22 -7.11
C LEU A 65 0.87 7.33 -6.66
N ILE A 66 2.07 6.96 -6.21
CA ILE A 66 3.05 7.91 -5.67
C ILE A 66 4.07 8.41 -6.72
N ARG A 67 3.95 7.94 -7.96
CA ARG A 67 4.88 8.26 -9.07
C ARG A 67 5.26 9.74 -9.18
N PRO A 68 4.33 10.73 -9.14
CA PRO A 68 4.70 12.14 -9.28
C PRO A 68 5.49 12.69 -8.08
N TYR A 69 5.49 11.98 -6.95
CA TYR A 69 6.13 12.40 -5.71
C TYR A 69 7.49 11.73 -5.50
N LEU A 70 7.77 10.60 -6.16
CA LEU A 70 9.00 9.81 -5.99
C LEU A 70 10.29 10.62 -6.16
N GLU A 71 10.34 11.56 -7.12
CA GLU A 71 11.53 12.38 -7.36
C GLU A 71 11.84 13.37 -6.23
N LYS A 72 10.86 13.64 -5.36
CA LYS A 72 10.96 14.60 -4.24
C LYS A 72 11.11 13.90 -2.90
N GLN A 73 11.25 12.57 -2.87
CA GLN A 73 11.38 11.79 -1.65
C GLN A 73 12.83 11.69 -1.20
N THR A 74 13.05 11.68 0.12
CA THR A 74 14.35 11.42 0.71
C THR A 74 14.75 9.95 0.55
N ALA A 75 16.01 9.63 0.82
CA ALA A 75 16.47 8.24 0.79
C ALA A 75 15.73 7.36 1.82
N SER A 76 15.32 7.91 2.97
CA SER A 76 14.59 7.16 4.00
C SER A 76 13.14 6.93 3.63
N GLU A 77 12.46 7.92 3.04
CA GLU A 77 11.12 7.74 2.49
C GLU A 77 11.09 6.70 1.38
N LEU A 78 12.07 6.74 0.47
CA LEU A 78 12.18 5.74 -0.60
C LEU A 78 12.41 4.33 -0.03
N HIS A 79 13.25 4.21 1.01
CA HIS A 79 13.46 2.95 1.71
C HIS A 79 12.18 2.42 2.36
N ALA A 80 11.36 3.30 2.94
CA ALA A 80 10.06 2.95 3.52
C ALA A 80 9.05 2.52 2.45
N ILE A 81 9.02 3.21 1.31
CA ILE A 81 8.20 2.84 0.14
C ILE A 81 8.55 1.44 -0.35
N MET A 82 9.85 1.13 -0.49
CA MET A 82 10.29 -0.20 -0.93
C MET A 82 9.98 -1.27 0.12
N THR A 83 10.31 -1.01 1.38
CA THR A 83 10.11 -1.96 2.49
C THR A 83 8.63 -2.32 2.67
N SER A 84 7.75 -1.32 2.56
CA SER A 84 6.29 -1.54 2.64
C SER A 84 5.76 -2.36 1.46
N GLY A 85 6.30 -2.15 0.25
CA GLY A 85 5.97 -2.96 -0.93
C GLY A 85 6.30 -4.44 -0.77
N PHE A 86 7.48 -4.77 -0.20
CA PHE A 86 7.90 -6.15 0.02
C PHE A 86 7.27 -6.83 1.24
N SER A 87 6.77 -6.04 2.20
CA SER A 87 6.14 -6.56 3.42
C SER A 87 4.70 -7.05 3.20
N CYS A 88 4.02 -6.54 2.17
CA CYS A 88 2.59 -6.77 1.96
C CYS A 88 2.33 -7.82 0.88
N ILE A 89 1.18 -8.49 1.00
CA ILE A 89 0.64 -9.37 -0.03
C ILE A 89 -0.42 -8.59 -0.81
N ALA A 90 -0.38 -8.65 -2.14
CA ALA A 90 -1.41 -8.03 -2.98
C ALA A 90 -2.77 -8.73 -2.77
N GLY A 91 -3.88 -7.97 -2.85
CA GLY A 91 -5.24 -8.53 -2.73
C GLY A 91 -5.55 -9.62 -3.76
N SER A 92 -4.90 -9.60 -4.92
CA SER A 92 -4.98 -10.67 -5.92
C SER A 92 -4.38 -11.99 -5.44
N LEU A 93 -3.28 -11.95 -4.67
CA LEU A 93 -2.66 -13.14 -4.07
C LEU A 93 -3.43 -13.64 -2.85
N PHE A 94 -4.16 -12.77 -2.15
CA PHE A 94 -5.00 -13.15 -1.01
C PHE A 94 -5.96 -14.28 -1.40
N ALA A 95 -6.70 -14.11 -2.50
CA ALA A 95 -7.67 -15.12 -2.96
C ALA A 95 -6.98 -16.43 -3.40
N ALA A 96 -5.78 -16.34 -3.98
CA ALA A 96 -4.98 -17.52 -4.31
C ALA A 96 -4.56 -18.29 -3.04
N TYR A 97 -4.06 -17.62 -2.00
CA TYR A 97 -3.70 -18.29 -0.76
C TYR A 97 -4.89 -18.90 -0.03
N VAL A 98 -6.06 -18.25 -0.08
CA VAL A 98 -7.30 -18.82 0.46
C VAL A 98 -7.68 -20.11 -0.30
N SER A 99 -7.52 -20.15 -1.63
CA SER A 99 -7.75 -21.37 -2.41
C SER A 99 -6.79 -22.50 -2.09
N PHE A 100 -5.60 -22.20 -1.57
CA PHE A 100 -4.64 -23.18 -1.06
C PHE A 100 -4.94 -23.65 0.38
N GLY A 101 -6.00 -23.14 1.01
CA GLY A 101 -6.43 -23.55 2.34
C GLY A 101 -5.92 -22.66 3.49
N ALA A 102 -5.30 -21.51 3.19
CA ALA A 102 -4.93 -20.55 4.22
C ALA A 102 -6.18 -19.90 4.85
N CYS A 103 -6.15 -19.66 6.17
CA CYS A 103 -7.27 -19.04 6.86
C CYS A 103 -7.41 -17.56 6.43
N PRO A 104 -8.55 -17.14 5.85
CA PRO A 104 -8.75 -15.76 5.39
C PRO A 104 -8.61 -14.74 6.52
N LYS A 105 -9.01 -15.10 7.75
CA LYS A 105 -8.96 -14.22 8.92
C LYS A 105 -7.52 -13.82 9.26
N TYR A 106 -6.59 -14.79 9.27
CA TYR A 106 -5.20 -14.52 9.58
C TYR A 106 -4.52 -13.73 8.46
N LEU A 107 -4.78 -14.05 7.19
CA LEU A 107 -4.25 -13.31 6.06
C LEU A 107 -4.70 -11.84 6.04
N LEU A 108 -5.97 -11.58 6.35
CA LEU A 108 -6.49 -10.23 6.39
C LEU A 108 -5.85 -9.45 7.54
N SER A 109 -5.77 -10.06 8.72
CA SER A 109 -5.14 -9.43 9.89
C SER A 109 -3.65 -9.16 9.70
N SER A 110 -2.91 -10.08 9.05
CA SER A 110 -1.47 -9.89 8.83
C SER A 110 -1.21 -8.75 7.85
N THR A 111 -1.99 -8.66 6.77
CA THR A 111 -1.80 -7.61 5.76
C THR A 111 -2.08 -6.22 6.34
N ILE A 112 -3.13 -6.06 7.17
CA ILE A 112 -3.41 -4.79 7.84
C ILE A 112 -2.28 -4.40 8.81
N MET A 113 -1.71 -5.37 9.53
CA MET A 113 -0.61 -5.16 10.47
C MET A 113 0.73 -4.89 9.77
N SER A 114 0.92 -5.41 8.54
CA SER A 114 2.14 -5.18 7.74
C SER A 114 2.37 -3.71 7.39
N ALA A 115 1.32 -2.91 7.19
CA ALA A 115 1.48 -1.47 6.91
C ALA A 115 2.24 -0.72 8.03
N PRO A 116 1.75 -0.65 9.28
CA PRO A 116 2.48 0.02 10.36
C PRO A 116 3.78 -0.70 10.72
N GLY A 117 3.80 -2.04 10.65
CA GLY A 117 4.99 -2.82 10.96
C GLY A 117 6.15 -2.56 9.99
N SER A 118 5.86 -2.43 8.69
CA SER A 118 6.88 -2.16 7.68
C SER A 118 7.48 -0.76 7.82
N LEU A 119 6.64 0.25 8.10
CA LEU A 119 7.10 1.61 8.34
C LEU A 119 7.95 1.70 9.60
N ALA A 120 7.53 1.06 10.68
CA ALA A 120 8.31 1.01 11.93
C ALA A 120 9.67 0.33 11.71
N CYS A 121 9.70 -0.85 11.08
CA CYS A 121 10.94 -1.55 10.77
C CYS A 121 11.86 -0.73 9.85
N SER A 122 11.29 -0.07 8.84
CA SER A 122 12.06 0.74 7.90
C SER A 122 12.70 1.94 8.57
N LYS A 123 11.97 2.68 9.42
CA LYS A 123 12.50 3.86 10.12
C LYS A 123 13.48 3.49 11.24
N ILE A 124 13.39 2.28 11.82
CA ILE A 124 14.42 1.77 12.74
C ILE A 124 15.72 1.45 11.98
N MET A 125 15.61 0.85 10.80
CA MET A 125 16.77 0.44 10.00
C MET A 125 17.45 1.62 9.29
N PHE A 126 16.66 2.52 8.71
CA PHE A 126 17.12 3.68 7.97
C PHE A 126 16.29 4.91 8.36
N PRO A 127 16.65 5.58 9.47
CA PRO A 127 15.89 6.70 10.00
C PRO A 127 15.95 7.93 9.08
N GLU A 128 14.94 8.78 9.23
CA GLU A 128 14.86 10.05 8.50
C GLU A 128 15.91 11.04 9.01
N VAL A 129 16.78 11.50 8.12
CA VAL A 129 17.84 12.48 8.43
C VAL A 129 17.70 13.79 7.66
N GLU A 130 16.89 13.80 6.60
CA GLU A 130 16.69 14.95 5.73
C GLU A 130 15.35 15.64 6.04
N GLU A 131 15.25 16.95 5.72
CA GLU A 131 13.97 17.64 5.82
C GLU A 131 13.03 17.20 4.71
N THR A 132 11.93 16.57 5.13
CA THR A 132 10.92 16.08 4.22
C THR A 132 10.07 17.21 3.63
N GLN A 133 9.91 17.18 2.31
CA GLN A 133 9.25 18.25 1.56
C GLN A 133 7.72 18.13 1.53
N ILE A 134 7.17 16.93 1.79
CA ILE A 134 5.72 16.64 1.71
C ILE A 134 5.23 16.03 3.02
N LYS A 135 4.98 16.89 4.01
CA LYS A 135 4.55 16.45 5.36
C LYS A 135 3.05 16.26 5.50
N THR A 136 2.22 16.92 4.69
CA THR A 136 0.77 17.00 4.93
C THR A 136 -0.04 16.24 3.89
N THR A 137 -1.01 15.43 4.33
CA THR A 137 -1.94 14.70 3.43
C THR A 137 -2.80 15.63 2.55
N THR A 138 -2.97 16.90 2.95
CA THR A 138 -3.82 17.88 2.26
C THR A 138 -3.27 18.30 0.90
N ASP A 139 -1.97 18.10 0.66
CA ASP A 139 -1.29 18.45 -0.60
C ASP A 139 -1.15 17.26 -1.58
N LEU A 140 -1.63 16.07 -1.18
CA LEU A 140 -1.67 14.90 -2.07
C LEU A 140 -2.90 14.98 -2.98
N GLU A 141 -2.71 15.63 -4.13
CA GLU A 141 -3.57 15.40 -5.28
C GLU A 141 -3.35 13.98 -5.79
N LEU A 142 -4.10 13.04 -5.21
CA LEU A 142 -4.21 11.71 -5.79
C LEU A 142 -4.69 11.88 -7.22
N PRO A 143 -3.96 11.37 -8.22
CA PRO A 143 -4.34 11.56 -9.61
C PRO A 143 -5.77 11.04 -9.81
N PRO A 144 -6.68 11.86 -10.38
CA PRO A 144 -8.00 11.39 -10.76
C PRO A 144 -7.80 10.49 -11.98
N TRP A 145 -7.87 9.18 -11.75
CA TRP A 145 -8.20 8.23 -12.81
C TRP A 145 -9.62 7.75 -12.55
#